data_AF-A0AAV9ANY0-F1
#
_entry.id   AF-A0AAV9ANY0-F1
#
_cell.length_a   1.000
_cell.length_b   1.000
_cell.length_c   1.000
_cell.angle_alpha   90.00
_cell.angle_beta   90.00
_cell.angle_gamma   90.00
#
_symmetry.space_group_name_H-M   'P 1'
#
loop_
_entity.id
_entity.type
_entity.pdbx_description
1 polymer ?
#
loop_
_entity_poly.entity_id
_entity_poly.type
_entity_poly.pdbx_seq_one_letter_code
_entity_poly.pdbx_strand_id
1 'polypeptide(L)'
;MLKLLSQTIISDEYVVGSYTTNAGLDKEYKFPMMEDYIGDVRRFIDIVLDPFPCYGKVHMFAYRYFDHVAIQRGWTYETTSQVNVSQDQRKDKAMYESGKLYCKIPIRHKYNMLEKNMLRCIGKKHWAHGFALQRFDTLSKTNERTVKEMRCLLDKYKEVIEDENKVQQEDLCRLNVGRPDPKKRLEELLLTLYSFNTLQILGTMVNKIAF
;
A
#
# COMPACT_ATOMS: atom_id res chain seq x y z
N MET A 1 21.51 -4.92 25.98
CA MET A 1 20.91 -5.54 24.78
C MET A 1 21.97 -6.08 23.81
N LEU A 2 22.91 -5.27 23.30
CA LEU A 2 23.98 -5.76 22.40
C LEU A 2 24.80 -6.93 22.98
N LYS A 3 25.18 -6.86 24.26
CA LYS A 3 25.85 -7.97 24.97
C LYS A 3 25.03 -9.27 25.05
N LEU A 4 23.70 -9.19 24.94
CA LEU A 4 22.82 -10.36 24.92
C LEU A 4 22.74 -10.94 23.50
N LEU A 5 22.71 -10.09 22.47
CA LEU A 5 22.73 -10.52 21.07
C LEU A 5 24.06 -11.20 20.72
N SER A 6 25.19 -10.70 21.24
CA SER A 6 26.50 -11.32 21.02
C SER A 6 26.66 -12.72 21.60
N GLN A 7 25.76 -13.13 22.51
CA GLN A 7 25.70 -14.50 23.04
C GLN A 7 24.91 -15.45 22.13
N THR A 8 24.25 -14.92 21.10
CA THR A 8 23.51 -15.69 20.09
C THR A 8 24.36 -15.91 18.83
N ILE A 9 23.85 -16.70 17.89
CA ILE A 9 24.50 -17.02 16.60
C ILE A 9 24.74 -15.75 15.73
N ILE A 10 24.10 -14.63 16.05
CA ILE A 10 24.26 -13.35 15.38
C ILE A 10 25.45 -12.62 16.03
N SER A 11 26.66 -13.05 15.66
CA SER A 11 27.91 -12.50 16.17
C SER A 11 28.40 -11.36 15.28
N ASP A 12 28.55 -10.17 15.88
CA ASP A 12 29.20 -8.95 15.35
C ASP A 12 28.29 -7.89 14.69
N GLU A 13 27.10 -7.64 15.23
CA GLU A 13 26.32 -6.45 14.91
C GLU A 13 26.73 -5.24 15.79
N TYR A 14 26.72 -4.04 15.18
CA TYR A 14 26.96 -2.76 15.86
C TYR A 14 25.88 -1.73 15.49
N VAL A 15 25.79 -0.65 16.24
CA VAL A 15 24.79 0.40 16.00
C VAL A 15 25.15 1.21 14.76
N VAL A 16 24.32 1.11 13.72
CA VAL A 16 24.50 1.84 12.45
C VAL A 16 23.61 3.10 12.40
N GLY A 17 22.60 3.20 13.25
CA GLY A 17 21.63 4.26 13.18
C GLY A 17 20.49 4.14 14.17
N SER A 18 19.57 5.10 14.09
CA SER A 18 18.30 5.12 14.81
C SER A 18 17.12 5.12 13.85
N TYR A 19 15.94 4.85 14.38
CA TYR A 19 14.71 5.12 13.68
C TYR A 19 13.71 5.76 14.64
N THR A 20 12.79 6.53 14.08
CA THR A 20 11.68 7.11 14.82
C THR A 20 10.41 7.05 13.97
N THR A 21 9.28 7.06 14.65
CA THR A 21 7.98 7.07 14.01
C THR A 21 7.38 8.46 14.10
N ASN A 22 7.07 9.07 12.97
CA ASN A 22 6.34 10.34 12.90
C ASN A 22 4.99 10.09 12.23
N ALA A 23 3.92 10.15 13.02
CA ALA A 23 2.57 10.01 12.50
C ALA A 23 2.09 11.36 11.96
N GLY A 24 2.00 11.47 10.63
CA GLY A 24 1.52 12.65 9.89
C GLY A 24 2.60 13.31 9.02
N LEU A 25 2.22 13.69 7.79
CA LEU A 25 3.11 14.19 6.74
C LEU A 25 3.79 15.55 7.04
N ASP A 26 3.27 16.35 7.99
CA ASP A 26 3.58 17.79 8.09
C ASP A 26 4.24 18.23 9.41
N LYS A 27 4.75 17.32 10.23
CA LYS A 27 5.54 17.74 11.41
C LYS A 27 7.00 17.89 11.01
N GLU A 28 7.55 19.09 11.21
CA GLU A 28 9.00 19.33 11.21
C GLU A 28 9.66 18.30 12.12
N TYR A 29 10.27 17.31 11.48
CA TYR A 29 10.86 16.19 12.17
C TYR A 29 12.19 16.65 12.76
N LYS A 30 12.32 16.63 14.09
CA LYS A 30 13.59 16.93 14.75
C LYS A 30 14.48 15.71 14.72
N PHE A 31 15.79 15.89 14.53
CA PHE A 31 16.79 14.81 14.55
C PHE A 31 17.55 14.72 15.90
N PRO A 32 16.92 14.39 17.06
CA PRO A 32 17.56 14.48 18.37
C PRO A 32 18.73 13.50 18.54
N MET A 33 18.60 12.26 18.05
CA MET A 33 19.62 11.22 18.19
C MET A 33 20.81 11.44 17.25
N MET A 34 20.60 12.08 16.11
CA MET A 34 21.70 12.35 15.18
C MET A 34 22.74 13.24 15.83
N GLU A 35 22.33 14.27 16.57
CA GLU A 35 23.25 15.27 17.11
C GLU A 35 24.27 14.67 18.09
N ASP A 36 23.83 13.72 18.91
CA ASP A 36 24.66 13.05 19.91
C ASP A 36 25.72 12.12 19.28
N TYR A 37 25.39 11.50 18.14
CA TYR A 37 26.22 10.44 17.52
C TYR A 37 27.11 10.92 16.35
N ILE A 38 27.07 12.20 15.98
CA ILE A 38 27.89 12.80 14.91
C ILE A 38 29.41 12.58 15.15
N GLY A 39 29.84 12.51 16.42
CA GLY A 39 31.25 12.30 16.79
C GLY A 39 31.73 10.84 16.81
N ASP A 40 30.85 9.91 17.18
CA ASP A 40 31.23 8.52 17.44
C ASP A 40 31.12 7.63 16.18
N VAL A 41 30.09 7.87 15.34
CA VAL A 41 29.79 7.01 14.19
C VAL A 41 29.74 7.82 12.90
N ARG A 42 30.82 7.75 12.12
CA ARG A 42 30.98 8.49 10.85
C ARG A 42 29.87 8.23 9.81
N ARG A 43 29.17 7.10 9.90
CA ARG A 43 28.09 6.68 8.97
C ARG A 43 26.77 6.42 9.70
N PHE A 44 26.42 7.28 10.65
CA PHE A 44 25.11 7.19 11.31
C PHE A 44 23.99 7.58 10.33
N ILE A 45 22.91 6.81 10.33
CA ILE A 45 21.71 7.04 9.52
C ILE A 45 20.51 7.09 10.47
N ASP A 46 19.60 8.04 10.24
CA ASP A 46 18.35 8.12 11.00
C ASP A 46 17.17 7.91 10.06
N ILE A 47 16.26 7.03 10.44
CA ILE A 47 15.13 6.60 9.61
C ILE A 47 13.84 7.14 10.21
N VAL A 48 13.11 7.92 9.43
CA VAL A 48 11.77 8.40 9.78
C VAL A 48 10.75 7.52 9.10
N LEU A 49 9.92 6.86 9.91
CA LEU A 49 8.84 5.97 9.49
C LEU A 49 7.50 6.64 9.73
N ASP A 50 6.64 6.68 8.71
CA ASP A 50 5.22 6.96 8.91
C ASP A 50 4.45 5.64 9.06
N PRO A 51 3.91 5.34 10.26
CA PRO A 51 3.18 4.10 10.50
C PRO A 51 1.80 4.05 9.85
N PHE A 52 1.30 5.14 9.27
CA PHE A 52 -0.01 5.21 8.59
C PHE A 52 0.13 5.33 7.07
N PRO A 53 0.58 4.27 6.37
CA PRO A 53 0.71 4.31 4.92
C PRO A 53 -0.68 4.37 4.25
N CYS A 54 -0.88 5.39 3.42
CA CYS A 54 -1.99 5.44 2.48
C CYS A 54 -1.73 4.45 1.33
N TYR A 55 -2.53 3.37 1.25
CA TYR A 55 -2.70 2.53 0.05
C TYR A 55 -1.42 1.93 -0.56
N GLY A 56 -0.74 1.04 0.18
CA GLY A 56 0.28 0.14 -0.37
C GLY A 56 1.65 0.76 -0.67
N LYS A 57 1.83 2.06 -0.41
CA LYS A 57 3.15 2.72 -0.41
C LYS A 57 3.65 2.85 1.03
N VAL A 58 4.88 2.42 1.27
CA VAL A 58 5.55 2.62 2.56
C VAL A 58 6.23 3.98 2.53
N HIS A 59 5.78 4.89 3.39
CA HIS A 59 6.40 6.20 3.58
C HIS A 59 7.53 6.07 4.61
N MET A 60 8.75 5.93 4.09
CA MET A 60 9.97 5.83 4.88
C MET A 60 11.06 6.68 4.25
N PHE A 61 11.73 7.46 5.08
CA PHE A 61 12.82 8.34 4.67
C PHE A 61 14.06 8.08 5.54
N ALA A 62 15.23 8.04 4.91
CA ALA A 62 16.51 7.92 5.61
C ALA A 62 17.28 9.22 5.44
N TYR A 63 17.82 9.73 6.54
CA TYR A 63 18.59 10.97 6.58
C TYR A 63 19.98 10.72 7.12
N ARG A 64 20.92 11.55 6.69
CA ARG A 64 22.29 11.57 7.18
C ARG A 64 22.76 13.01 7.35
N TYR A 65 23.44 13.27 8.47
CA TYR A 65 24.10 14.54 8.71
C TYR A 65 25.27 14.76 7.74
N PHE A 66 25.38 15.97 7.22
CA PHE A 66 26.50 16.40 6.39
C PHE A 66 27.19 17.60 7.03
N ASP A 67 28.51 17.53 7.13
CA ASP A 67 29.33 18.57 7.75
C ASP A 67 29.44 19.79 6.82
N HIS A 68 29.15 20.97 7.34
CA HIS A 68 29.23 22.25 6.62
C HIS A 68 30.64 22.58 6.13
N VAL A 69 31.66 22.17 6.88
CA VAL A 69 33.05 22.39 6.49
C VAL A 69 33.38 21.58 5.22
N ALA A 70 32.79 20.40 5.06
CA ALA A 70 32.95 19.60 3.84
C ALA A 70 32.29 20.27 2.62
N ILE A 71 31.11 20.88 2.80
CA ILE A 71 30.39 21.59 1.72
C ILE A 71 31.21 22.79 1.23
N GLN A 72 31.74 23.60 2.15
CA GLN A 72 32.56 24.77 1.81
C GLN A 72 33.87 24.38 1.13
N ARG A 73 34.41 23.20 1.45
CA ARG A 73 35.59 22.60 0.79
C ARG A 73 35.29 21.99 -0.59
N GLY A 74 34.07 22.13 -1.10
CA GLY A 74 33.67 21.61 -2.41
C GLY A 74 33.44 20.10 -2.43
N TRP A 75 33.29 19.44 -1.26
CA TRP A 75 32.76 18.08 -1.21
C TRP A 75 31.26 18.18 -1.49
N THR A 76 30.92 18.14 -2.76
CA THR A 76 29.54 18.12 -3.22
C THR A 76 28.90 16.77 -2.89
N TYR A 77 27.57 16.75 -2.89
CA TYR A 77 26.71 15.57 -2.83
C TYR A 77 26.90 14.60 -4.02
N GLU A 78 28.06 14.65 -4.69
CA GLU A 78 28.34 14.01 -5.96
C GLU A 78 28.33 12.48 -5.85
N THR A 79 27.14 11.94 -6.08
CA THR A 79 26.82 10.98 -7.14
C THR A 79 27.95 10.08 -7.63
N THR A 80 28.63 9.35 -6.75
CA THR A 80 29.21 8.07 -7.18
C THR A 80 28.05 7.10 -7.39
N SER A 81 27.48 7.11 -8.61
CA SER A 81 26.55 6.11 -9.18
C SER A 81 25.09 6.07 -8.68
N GLN A 82 24.25 7.07 -8.99
CA GLN A 82 22.79 6.89 -8.89
C GLN A 82 22.05 7.39 -10.14
N VAL A 83 21.58 6.44 -10.94
CA VAL A 83 21.14 6.62 -12.33
C VAL A 83 19.73 7.22 -12.47
N ASN A 84 18.86 7.24 -11.46
CA ASN A 84 17.44 7.58 -11.68
C ASN A 84 16.79 8.37 -10.54
N VAL A 85 17.23 9.62 -10.28
CA VAL A 85 16.45 10.54 -9.43
C VAL A 85 16.04 11.77 -10.25
N SER A 86 14.74 11.84 -10.58
CA SER A 86 14.10 12.93 -11.32
C SER A 86 14.41 14.30 -10.70
N GLN A 87 14.51 15.34 -11.53
CA GLN A 87 14.89 16.69 -11.09
C GLN A 87 13.91 17.30 -10.06
N ASP A 88 12.62 16.95 -10.10
CA ASP A 88 11.63 17.40 -9.09
C ASP A 88 11.92 16.90 -7.67
N GLN A 89 12.51 15.71 -7.52
CA GLN A 89 12.91 15.19 -6.21
C GLN A 89 14.16 15.88 -5.65
N ARG A 90 14.78 16.84 -6.36
CA ARG A 90 16.02 17.49 -5.89
C ARG A 90 15.78 18.58 -4.85
N LYS A 91 14.60 19.21 -4.83
CA LYS A 91 14.27 20.30 -3.89
C LYS A 91 13.88 19.77 -2.50
N ASP A 92 13.40 18.53 -2.40
CA ASP A 92 13.01 17.86 -1.14
C ASP A 92 14.14 17.05 -0.47
N LYS A 93 15.41 17.27 -0.87
CA LYS A 93 16.53 16.37 -0.49
C LYS A 93 17.33 16.78 0.73
N ALA A 94 17.25 18.03 1.12
CA ALA A 94 18.10 18.61 2.15
C ALA A 94 17.21 19.32 3.17
N MET A 95 17.08 18.72 4.35
CA MET A 95 16.43 19.40 5.46
C MET A 95 17.48 20.20 6.21
N TYR A 96 17.22 21.49 6.37
CA TYR A 96 18.03 22.37 7.21
C TYR A 96 17.34 22.46 8.57
N GLU A 97 18.03 22.04 9.63
CA GLU A 97 17.54 22.19 11.00
C GLU A 97 18.70 22.72 11.86
N SER A 98 18.45 23.75 12.67
CA SER A 98 19.42 24.27 13.64
C SER A 98 20.82 24.57 13.08
N GLY A 99 20.88 25.04 11.83
CA GLY A 99 22.16 25.33 11.16
C GLY A 99 22.97 24.09 10.80
N LYS A 100 22.35 22.91 10.70
CA LYS A 100 22.93 21.63 10.25
C LYS A 100 22.20 21.15 8.97
N LEU A 101 22.95 20.55 8.04
CA LEU A 101 22.39 20.01 6.80
C LEU A 101 22.17 18.50 6.92
N TYR A 102 20.94 18.05 6.71
CA TYR A 102 20.58 16.63 6.64
C TYR A 102 20.20 16.23 5.22
N CYS A 103 20.93 15.29 4.65
CA CYS A 103 20.70 14.79 3.30
C CYS A 103 19.87 13.52 3.31
N LYS A 104 18.84 13.47 2.47
CA LYS A 104 18.02 12.29 2.25
C LYS A 104 18.77 11.24 1.41
N ILE A 105 18.76 10.00 1.87
CA ILE A 105 19.38 8.84 1.21
C ILE A 105 18.29 7.95 0.60
N PRO A 106 18.44 7.46 -0.64
CA PRO A 106 17.50 6.49 -1.19
C PRO A 106 17.64 5.13 -0.53
N ILE A 107 16.51 4.52 -0.22
CA ILE A 107 16.45 3.21 0.43
C ILE A 107 16.22 2.13 -0.62
N ARG A 108 17.02 1.07 -0.57
CA ARG A 108 16.84 -0.13 -1.39
C ARG A 108 16.58 -1.32 -0.49
N HIS A 109 15.54 -2.08 -0.81
CA HIS A 109 15.23 -3.31 -0.10
C HIS A 109 16.00 -4.49 -0.70
N LYS A 110 16.67 -5.26 0.16
CA LYS A 110 17.27 -6.55 -0.19
C LYS A 110 16.32 -7.64 0.30
N TYR A 111 16.04 -8.60 -0.57
CA TYR A 111 15.12 -9.69 -0.26
C TYR A 111 15.76 -11.01 -0.66
N ASN A 112 15.71 -12.00 0.23
CA ASN A 112 16.11 -13.37 -0.08
C ASN A 112 14.99 -14.11 -0.83
N MET A 113 15.33 -15.14 -1.62
CA MET A 113 14.35 -15.97 -2.31
C MET A 113 13.43 -16.71 -1.33
N LEU A 114 13.99 -17.22 -0.22
CA LEU A 114 13.22 -17.89 0.83
C LEU A 114 12.23 -16.94 1.51
N GLU A 115 12.65 -15.72 1.84
CA GLU A 115 11.78 -14.68 2.41
C GLU A 115 10.66 -14.33 1.45
N LYS A 116 10.96 -14.10 0.16
CA LYS A 116 9.93 -13.83 -0.86
C LYS A 116 8.92 -14.97 -0.95
N ASN A 117 9.39 -16.21 -0.93
CA ASN A 117 8.52 -17.38 -0.98
C ASN A 117 7.63 -17.48 0.26
N MET A 118 8.19 -17.25 1.44
CA MET A 118 7.47 -17.23 2.71
C MET A 118 6.41 -16.12 2.72
N LEU A 119 6.79 -14.88 2.41
CA LEU A 119 5.86 -13.74 2.35
C LEU A 119 4.76 -13.95 1.32
N ARG A 120 5.06 -14.58 0.18
CA ARG A 120 4.07 -14.95 -0.84
C ARG A 120 3.06 -15.98 -0.32
N CYS A 121 3.42 -16.79 0.69
CA CYS A 121 2.48 -17.73 1.30
C CYS A 121 1.53 -17.07 2.29
N ILE A 122 1.87 -15.89 2.83
CA ILE A 122 1.01 -15.14 3.73
C ILE A 122 -0.19 -14.61 2.92
N GLY A 123 -1.40 -15.03 3.31
CA GLY A 123 -2.65 -14.64 2.62
C GLY A 123 -3.05 -15.55 1.45
N LYS A 124 -2.29 -16.59 1.11
CA LYS A 124 -2.79 -17.62 0.18
C LYS A 124 -3.93 -18.36 0.84
N LYS A 125 -5.09 -18.36 0.17
CA LYS A 125 -6.20 -19.24 0.57
C LYS A 125 -5.75 -20.69 0.45
N HIS A 126 -6.21 -21.52 1.39
CA HIS A 126 -5.99 -22.95 1.32
C HIS A 126 -6.59 -23.48 0.01
N TRP A 127 -5.87 -24.35 -0.70
CA TRP A 127 -6.27 -24.82 -2.04
C TRP A 127 -7.66 -25.48 -2.03
N ALA A 128 -8.02 -26.18 -0.94
CA ALA A 128 -9.31 -26.83 -0.79
C ALA A 128 -10.49 -25.84 -0.67
N HIS A 129 -10.24 -24.55 -0.40
CA HIS A 129 -11.29 -23.54 -0.34
C HIS A 129 -12.02 -23.37 -1.69
N GLY A 130 -11.34 -23.61 -2.81
CA GLY A 130 -11.98 -23.59 -4.14
C GLY A 130 -12.86 -24.80 -4.43
N PHE A 131 -12.67 -25.91 -3.71
CA PHE A 131 -13.46 -27.14 -3.84
C PHE A 131 -14.60 -27.22 -2.82
N ALA A 132 -14.58 -26.35 -1.81
CA ALA A 132 -15.62 -26.27 -0.79
C ALA A 132 -16.92 -25.72 -1.39
N LEU A 133 -17.87 -26.62 -1.64
CA LEU A 133 -19.20 -26.26 -2.10
C LEU A 133 -19.99 -25.61 -0.96
N GLN A 134 -20.66 -24.49 -1.27
CA GLN A 134 -21.66 -23.96 -0.34
C GLN A 134 -22.91 -24.85 -0.34
N ARG A 135 -23.68 -24.79 0.76
CA ARG A 135 -24.96 -25.51 0.84
C ARG A 135 -25.91 -24.96 -0.23
N PHE A 136 -26.60 -25.86 -0.94
CA PHE A 136 -27.50 -25.46 -2.03
C PHE A 136 -28.68 -24.62 -1.54
N ASP A 137 -29.20 -24.88 -0.33
CA ASP A 137 -30.29 -24.09 0.24
C ASP A 137 -29.88 -22.63 0.49
N THR A 138 -28.66 -22.41 0.99
CA THR A 138 -28.13 -21.06 1.23
C THR A 138 -27.84 -20.35 -0.09
N LEU A 139 -27.35 -21.08 -1.08
CA LEU A 139 -27.12 -20.56 -2.43
C LEU A 139 -28.44 -20.12 -3.08
N SER A 140 -29.48 -20.96 -3.04
CA SER A 140 -30.80 -20.63 -3.60
C SER A 140 -31.38 -19.38 -2.96
N LYS A 141 -31.37 -19.29 -1.62
CA LYS A 141 -31.85 -18.10 -0.89
C LYS A 141 -31.05 -16.84 -1.24
N THR A 142 -29.73 -16.97 -1.43
CA THR A 142 -28.88 -15.84 -1.80
C THR A 142 -29.18 -15.38 -3.21
N ASN A 143 -29.29 -16.31 -4.17
CA ASN A 143 -29.65 -16.04 -5.56
C ASN A 143 -31.02 -15.35 -5.67
N GLU A 144 -32.03 -15.88 -4.98
CA GLU A 144 -33.36 -15.28 -4.92
C GLU A 144 -33.33 -13.85 -4.39
N ARG A 145 -32.57 -13.61 -3.31
CA ARG A 145 -32.42 -12.27 -2.73
C ARG A 145 -31.75 -11.31 -3.71
N THR A 146 -30.66 -11.73 -4.35
CA THR A 146 -29.95 -10.91 -5.33
C THR A 146 -30.79 -10.60 -6.57
N VAL A 147 -31.58 -11.56 -7.06
CA VAL A 147 -32.47 -11.32 -8.21
C VAL A 147 -33.61 -10.37 -7.84
N LYS A 148 -34.15 -10.45 -6.62
CA LYS A 148 -35.13 -9.47 -6.12
C LYS A 148 -34.54 -8.06 -6.02
N GLU A 149 -33.30 -7.93 -5.55
CA GLU A 149 -32.58 -6.66 -5.52
C GLU A 149 -32.33 -6.11 -6.94
N MET A 150 -31.88 -6.97 -7.86
CA MET A 150 -31.71 -6.59 -9.28
C MET A 150 -33.01 -6.09 -9.90
N ARG A 151 -34.15 -6.71 -9.59
CA ARG A 151 -35.46 -6.25 -10.07
C ARG A 151 -35.77 -4.83 -9.58
N CYS A 152 -35.56 -4.56 -8.29
CA CYS A 152 -35.76 -3.22 -7.73
C CYS A 152 -34.83 -2.18 -8.39
N LEU A 153 -33.59 -2.56 -8.70
CA LEU A 153 -32.64 -1.68 -9.40
C LEU A 153 -33.01 -1.48 -10.88
N LEU A 154 -33.58 -2.48 -11.55
CA LEU A 154 -34.07 -2.35 -12.91
C LEU A 154 -35.22 -1.34 -13.00
N ASP A 155 -36.13 -1.34 -12.03
CA ASP A 155 -37.23 -0.37 -12.00
C ASP A 155 -36.69 1.05 -11.81
N LYS A 156 -35.73 1.25 -10.88
CA LYS A 156 -35.02 2.53 -10.73
C LYS A 156 -34.22 2.93 -11.96
N TYR A 157 -33.60 1.98 -12.64
CA TYR A 157 -32.84 2.25 -13.86
C TYR A 157 -33.76 2.73 -14.99
N LYS A 158 -34.98 2.19 -15.09
CA LYS A 158 -36.00 2.70 -16.03
C LYS A 158 -36.39 4.14 -15.71
N GLU A 159 -36.64 4.46 -14.44
CA GLU A 159 -36.93 5.84 -14.00
C GLU A 159 -35.79 6.80 -14.39
N VAL A 160 -34.53 6.40 -14.18
CA VAL A 160 -33.36 7.19 -14.58
C VAL A 160 -33.31 7.40 -16.10
N ILE A 161 -33.54 6.37 -16.90
CA ILE A 161 -33.57 6.52 -18.37
C ILE A 161 -34.69 7.46 -18.83
N GLU A 162 -35.88 7.36 -18.21
CA GLU A 162 -37.00 8.26 -18.52
C GLU A 162 -36.68 9.72 -18.19
N ASP A 163 -35.95 9.97 -17.10
CA ASP A 163 -35.51 11.31 -16.73
C ASP A 163 -34.35 11.81 -17.60
N GLU A 164 -33.44 10.92 -18.02
CA GLU A 164 -32.34 11.24 -18.95
C GLU A 164 -32.87 11.74 -20.30
N ASN A 165 -33.96 11.18 -20.80
CA ASN A 165 -34.60 11.63 -22.05
C ASN A 165 -35.15 13.06 -21.99
N LYS A 166 -35.34 13.64 -20.79
CA LYS A 166 -35.92 14.98 -20.60
C LYS A 166 -34.86 16.07 -20.45
N VAL A 167 -33.59 15.74 -20.22
CA VAL A 167 -32.54 16.68 -19.78
C VAL A 167 -31.34 16.67 -20.73
N GLN A 168 -30.69 17.82 -20.94
CA GLN A 168 -29.46 17.88 -21.74
C GLN A 168 -28.25 17.25 -21.03
N GLN A 169 -27.31 16.71 -21.83
CA GLN A 169 -26.26 15.81 -21.36
C GLN A 169 -25.25 16.44 -20.38
N GLU A 170 -25.00 17.76 -20.46
CA GLU A 170 -24.09 18.47 -19.55
C GLU A 170 -24.67 18.62 -18.13
N ASP A 171 -25.99 18.77 -18.03
CA ASP A 171 -26.70 18.90 -16.76
C ASP A 171 -26.90 17.55 -16.06
N LEU A 172 -26.97 16.45 -16.82
CA LEU A 172 -27.05 15.08 -16.29
C LEU A 172 -25.86 14.72 -15.40
N CYS A 173 -24.64 15.06 -15.85
CA CYS A 173 -23.42 14.80 -15.10
C CYS A 173 -23.41 15.50 -13.74
N ARG A 174 -24.06 16.66 -13.63
CA ARG A 174 -24.19 17.41 -12.36
C ARG A 174 -25.31 16.85 -11.49
N LEU A 175 -26.45 16.49 -12.10
CA LEU A 175 -27.63 15.99 -11.40
C LEU A 175 -27.42 14.61 -10.77
N ASN A 176 -26.55 13.79 -11.38
CA ASN A 176 -26.24 12.44 -10.94
C ASN A 176 -25.15 12.39 -9.85
N VAL A 177 -24.52 13.52 -9.51
CA VAL A 177 -23.55 13.56 -8.40
C VAL A 177 -24.27 13.30 -7.08
N GLY A 178 -23.82 12.28 -6.35
CA GLY A 178 -24.36 11.92 -5.02
C GLY A 178 -25.55 10.97 -5.04
N ARG A 179 -26.12 10.64 -6.21
CA ARG A 179 -27.12 9.57 -6.35
C ARG A 179 -26.42 8.25 -6.69
N PRO A 180 -26.82 7.11 -6.09
CA PRO A 180 -26.27 5.81 -6.44
C PRO A 180 -26.68 5.45 -7.88
N ASP A 181 -25.70 5.20 -8.74
CA ASP A 181 -25.92 4.83 -10.14
C ASP A 181 -26.49 3.39 -10.22
N PRO A 182 -27.78 3.23 -10.60
CA PRO A 182 -28.42 1.92 -10.62
C PRO A 182 -27.81 1.00 -11.67
N LYS A 183 -27.26 1.54 -12.78
CA LYS A 183 -26.63 0.75 -13.83
C LYS A 183 -25.36 0.08 -13.32
N LYS A 184 -24.44 0.87 -12.75
CA LYS A 184 -23.19 0.34 -12.18
C LYS A 184 -23.47 -0.70 -11.10
N ARG A 185 -24.44 -0.42 -10.22
CA ARG A 185 -24.82 -1.35 -9.17
C ARG A 185 -25.40 -2.66 -9.73
N LEU A 186 -26.18 -2.59 -10.79
CA LEU A 186 -26.73 -3.75 -11.47
C LEU A 186 -25.63 -4.61 -12.12
N GLU A 187 -24.66 -3.97 -12.79
CA GLU A 187 -23.50 -4.66 -13.37
C GLU A 187 -22.65 -5.37 -12.29
N GLU A 188 -22.40 -4.73 -11.15
CA GLU A 188 -21.72 -5.34 -9.99
C GLU A 188 -22.45 -6.58 -9.46
N LEU A 189 -23.77 -6.48 -9.30
CA LEU A 189 -24.58 -7.60 -8.81
C LEU A 189 -24.61 -8.75 -9.83
N LEU A 190 -24.66 -8.45 -11.13
CA LEU A 190 -24.62 -9.49 -12.18
C LEU A 190 -23.27 -10.21 -12.17
N LEU A 191 -22.16 -9.49 -12.10
CA LEU A 191 -20.82 -10.07 -12.06
C LEU A 191 -20.63 -10.96 -10.82
N THR A 192 -21.11 -10.52 -9.66
CA THR A 192 -21.03 -11.31 -8.42
C THR A 192 -21.90 -12.56 -8.48
N LEU A 193 -23.14 -12.45 -8.97
CA LEU A 193 -24.05 -13.60 -9.13
C LEU A 193 -23.51 -14.61 -10.14
N TYR A 194 -23.02 -14.14 -11.29
CA TYR A 194 -22.48 -14.99 -12.35
C TYR A 194 -21.22 -15.72 -11.90
N SER A 195 -20.26 -15.00 -11.30
CA SER A 195 -19.01 -15.60 -10.81
C SER A 195 -19.27 -16.64 -9.74
N PHE A 196 -20.17 -16.36 -8.80
CA PHE A 196 -20.50 -17.28 -7.71
C PHE A 196 -21.21 -18.55 -8.19
N ASN A 197 -22.21 -18.42 -9.06
CA ASN A 197 -22.92 -19.58 -9.63
C ASN A 197 -22.01 -20.42 -10.53
N THR A 198 -21.17 -19.80 -11.35
CA THR A 198 -20.22 -20.51 -12.22
C THR A 198 -19.21 -21.31 -11.40
N LEU A 199 -18.67 -20.73 -10.33
CA LEU A 199 -17.77 -21.41 -9.40
C LEU A 199 -18.45 -22.61 -8.72
N GLN A 200 -19.69 -22.46 -8.27
CA GLN A 200 -20.43 -23.57 -7.67
C GLN A 200 -20.69 -24.69 -8.68
N ILE A 201 -21.16 -24.36 -9.89
CA ILE A 201 -21.43 -25.36 -10.94
C ILE A 201 -20.15 -26.10 -11.33
N LEU A 202 -19.04 -25.37 -11.51
CA LEU A 202 -17.75 -25.99 -11.80
C LEU A 202 -17.29 -26.88 -10.64
N GLY A 203 -17.45 -26.41 -9.39
CA GLY A 203 -17.12 -27.17 -8.19
C GLY A 203 -17.92 -28.48 -8.09
N THR A 204 -19.21 -28.46 -8.43
CA THR A 204 -20.04 -29.68 -8.39
C THR A 204 -19.66 -30.66 -9.48
N MET A 205 -19.38 -30.18 -10.71
CA MET A 205 -18.92 -31.01 -11.81
C MET A 205 -17.58 -31.67 -11.50
N VAL A 206 -16.62 -30.91 -10.97
CA VAL A 206 -15.30 -31.43 -10.60
C VAL A 206 -15.41 -32.44 -9.46
N ASN A 207 -16.19 -32.14 -8.42
CA ASN A 207 -16.39 -33.07 -7.32
C ASN A 207 -17.04 -34.39 -7.76
N LYS A 208 -17.93 -34.35 -8.76
CA LYS A 208 -18.55 -35.57 -9.34
C LYS A 208 -17.57 -36.46 -10.12
N ILE A 209 -16.55 -35.87 -10.74
CA ILE A 209 -15.56 -36.61 -11.55
C ILE A 209 -14.40 -37.09 -10.68
N ALA A 210 -13.96 -36.27 -9.73
CA ALA A 210 -12.76 -36.51 -8.93
C ALA A 210 -13.01 -37.38 -7.68
N PHE A 211 -14.22 -37.37 -7.12
CA PHE A 211 -14.61 -38.11 -5.91
C PHE A 211 -15.86 -38.95 -6.16
#